data_AF-A0A117SF28-F1
#
_entry.id   AF-A0A117SF28-F1
#
_cell.length_a   1.000
_cell.length_b   1.000
_cell.length_c   1.000
_cell.angle_alpha   90.00
_cell.angle_beta   90.00
_cell.angle_gamma   90.00
#
_symmetry.space_group_name_H-M   'P 1'
#
loop_
_entity.id
_entity.type
_entity.pdbx_description
1 polymer ?
#
loop_
_entity_poly.entity_id
_entity_poly.type
_entity_poly.pdbx_seq_one_letter_code
_entity_poly.pdbx_strand_id
1 'polypeptide(L)'
;MGYLLEYCYYWNQKIYYTPRYYNSYKVYNVETVIYTISQDDSKSLVWVGAFNLVDPHTIIASVNNYVTNIIKQLEREKLIKALG
;
A
#
# COMPACT_ATOMS: atom_id res chain seq x y z
N MET A 1 -43.50 27.68 11.22
CA MET A 1 -43.05 26.70 10.21
C MET A 1 -41.55 26.85 9.84
N GLY A 2 -40.72 27.54 10.65
CA GLY A 2 -39.26 27.69 10.37
C GLY A 2 -38.36 26.91 11.35
N TYR A 3 -38.80 26.74 12.60
CA TYR A 3 -37.99 26.14 13.67
C TYR A 3 -37.80 24.62 13.59
N LEU A 4 -38.63 23.91 12.81
CA LEU A 4 -38.56 22.44 12.69
C LEU A 4 -37.53 21.98 11.65
N LEU A 5 -37.25 22.80 10.63
CA LEU A 5 -36.26 22.49 9.61
C LEU A 5 -34.83 22.65 10.14
N GLU A 6 -34.62 23.66 10.99
CA GLU A 6 -33.31 23.96 11.59
C GLU A 6 -32.87 22.84 12.55
N TYR A 7 -33.80 22.26 13.33
CA TYR A 7 -33.51 21.14 14.24
C TYR A 7 -33.02 19.88 13.50
N CYS A 8 -33.58 19.60 12.33
CA CYS A 8 -33.25 18.41 11.54
C CYS A 8 -31.86 18.52 10.90
N TYR A 9 -31.44 19.74 10.54
CA TYR A 9 -30.14 20.00 9.95
C TYR A 9 -28.99 19.75 10.94
N TYR A 10 -29.13 20.16 12.20
CA TYR A 10 -28.10 19.97 13.23
C TYR A 10 -28.02 18.52 13.76
N TRP A 11 -29.14 17.80 13.81
CA TRP A 11 -29.16 16.41 14.29
C TRP A 11 -28.49 15.42 13.31
N ASN A 12 -28.65 15.64 12.00
CA ASN A 12 -28.06 14.78 10.98
C ASN A 12 -26.53 14.89 10.88
N GLN A 13 -25.91 15.93 11.44
CA GLN A 13 -24.45 16.10 11.42
C GLN A 13 -23.71 15.29 12.49
N LYS A 14 -24.40 14.86 13.57
CA LYS A 14 -23.79 14.04 14.63
C LYS A 14 -23.44 12.62 14.18
N ILE A 15 -24.05 12.14 13.09
CA ILE A 15 -23.84 10.78 12.57
C ILE A 15 -22.52 10.70 11.77
N TYR A 16 -22.08 11.81 11.19
CA TYR A 16 -20.83 11.87 10.42
C TYR A 16 -19.57 12.01 11.29
N TYR A 17 -19.72 12.44 12.55
CA TYR A 17 -18.63 12.64 13.49
C TYR A 17 -18.68 11.61 14.62
N THR A 18 -18.45 10.35 14.28
CA THR A 18 -18.15 9.30 15.27
C THR A 18 -16.64 9.09 15.32
N PRO A 19 -15.88 9.85 16.15
CA PRO A 19 -14.41 9.76 16.19
C PRO A 19 -13.87 8.36 16.57
N ARG A 20 -14.73 7.46 17.03
CA ARG A 20 -14.39 6.08 17.41
C ARG A 20 -14.58 5.03 16.30
N TYR A 21 -15.10 5.39 15.13
CA TYR A 21 -15.37 4.45 14.03
C TYR A 21 -14.23 4.35 13.00
N TYR A 22 -13.30 5.29 13.00
CA TYR A 22 -12.17 5.27 12.08
C TYR A 22 -10.98 4.57 12.74
N ASN A 23 -10.69 3.35 12.30
CA ASN A 23 -9.46 2.69 12.68
C ASN A 23 -8.31 3.34 11.89
N SER A 24 -7.48 4.14 12.56
CA SER A 24 -6.32 4.76 11.94
C SER A 24 -5.19 3.73 11.82
N TYR A 25 -4.76 3.44 10.61
CA TYR A 25 -3.62 2.57 10.35
C TYR A 25 -2.53 3.32 9.60
N LYS A 26 -1.27 2.93 9.82
CA LYS A 26 -0.14 3.52 9.12
C LYS A 26 0.00 2.89 7.75
N VAL A 27 0.19 3.72 6.73
CA VAL A 27 0.53 3.28 5.38
C VAL A 27 1.92 3.81 5.04
N TYR A 28 2.81 2.91 4.64
CA TYR A 28 4.15 3.26 4.18
C TYR A 28 4.25 2.98 2.67
N ASN A 29 4.58 4.00 1.89
CA ASN A 29 4.82 3.86 0.46
C ASN A 29 6.31 3.52 0.26
N VAL A 30 6.59 2.47 -0.49
CA VAL A 30 7.95 1.99 -0.77
C VAL A 30 8.15 1.85 -2.26
N GLU A 31 9.22 2.44 -2.78
CA GLU A 31 9.63 2.34 -4.17
C GLU A 31 10.85 1.40 -4.30
N THR A 32 10.82 0.53 -5.29
CA THR A 32 11.86 -0.46 -5.58
C THR A 32 12.43 -0.20 -6.96
N VAL A 33 13.75 -0.31 -7.09
CA VAL A 33 14.43 -0.32 -8.38
C VAL A 33 15.40 -1.50 -8.43
N ILE A 34 15.28 -2.34 -9.46
CA ILE A 34 16.10 -3.54 -9.66
C ILE A 34 16.97 -3.34 -10.89
N TYR A 35 18.27 -3.63 -10.75
CA TYR A 35 19.26 -3.54 -11.82
C TYR A 35 19.89 -4.91 -12.06
N THR A 36 20.29 -5.16 -13.31
CA THR A 36 21.18 -6.27 -13.64
C THR A 36 22.63 -5.84 -13.42
N ILE A 37 23.46 -6.78 -12.98
CA ILE A 37 24.90 -6.61 -12.85
C ILE A 37 25.53 -7.59 -13.83
N SER A 38 26.03 -7.07 -14.96
CA SER A 38 26.80 -7.84 -15.94
C SER A 38 28.30 -7.57 -15.80
N GLN A 39 29.10 -8.49 -16.34
CA GLN A 39 30.57 -8.49 -16.28
C GLN A 39 31.21 -7.31 -17.03
N ASP A 40 30.44 -6.59 -17.84
CA ASP A 40 30.87 -5.46 -18.68
C ASP A 40 30.68 -4.08 -18.02
N ASP A 41 30.45 -4.06 -16.70
CA ASP A 41 30.25 -2.84 -15.89
C ASP A 41 29.03 -1.99 -16.30
N SER A 42 28.17 -2.53 -17.18
CA SER A 42 26.94 -1.85 -17.61
C SER A 42 25.77 -2.23 -16.69
N LYS A 43 25.37 -1.31 -15.80
CA LYS A 43 24.13 -1.45 -15.05
C LYS A 43 22.96 -1.14 -15.96
N SER A 44 22.13 -2.14 -16.26
CA SER A 44 20.86 -1.93 -16.96
C SER A 44 19.68 -2.01 -15.98
N LEU A 45 18.76 -1.06 -16.08
CA LEU A 45 17.52 -1.05 -15.32
C LEU A 45 16.64 -2.23 -15.76
N VAL A 46 16.32 -3.11 -14.82
CA VAL A 46 15.48 -4.28 -15.08
C VAL A 46 14.03 -4.00 -14.75
N TRP A 47 13.78 -3.34 -13.61
CA TRP A 47 12.42 -3.18 -13.12
C TRP A 47 12.27 -2.07 -12.09
N VAL A 48 11.09 -1.45 -12.07
CA VAL A 48 10.67 -0.45 -11.08
C VAL A 48 9.31 -0.86 -10.53
N GLY A 49 9.13 -0.77 -9.22
CA GLY A 49 7.85 -1.04 -8.57
C GLY A 49 7.56 -0.11 -7.41
N ALA A 50 6.29 0.11 -7.13
CA ALA A 50 5.83 0.87 -5.97
C ALA A 50 4.79 0.03 -5.20
N PHE A 51 4.97 -0.07 -3.89
CA PHE A 51 4.10 -0.87 -3.02
C PHE A 51 3.75 -0.12 -1.76
N ASN A 52 2.55 -0.40 -1.25
CA ASN A 52 2.07 0.14 0.01
C ASN A 52 2.09 -0.94 1.08
N LEU A 53 2.78 -0.68 2.19
CA LEU A 53 2.75 -1.51 3.39
C LEU A 53 1.67 -0.96 4.32
N VAL A 54 0.56 -1.70 4.43
CA VAL A 54 -0.60 -1.34 5.25
C VAL A 54 -0.49 -2.02 6.60
N ASP A 55 -0.53 -1.22 7.68
CA ASP A 55 -0.55 -1.67 9.07
C ASP A 55 0.46 -2.78 9.42
N PRO A 56 1.77 -2.50 9.32
CA PRO A 56 2.79 -3.52 9.59
C PRO A 56 2.78 -3.93 11.08
N HIS A 57 2.11 -5.06 11.41
CA HIS A 57 2.09 -5.59 12.79
C HIS A 57 3.49 -5.98 13.29
N THR A 58 4.33 -6.53 12.42
CA THR A 58 5.75 -6.76 12.68
C THR A 58 6.57 -6.40 11.44
N ILE A 59 7.78 -5.87 11.65
CA ILE A 59 8.69 -5.50 10.56
C ILE A 59 9.02 -6.72 9.70
N ILE A 60 9.29 -7.88 10.33
CA ILE A 60 9.67 -9.12 9.64
C ILE A 60 8.54 -9.61 8.71
N ALA A 61 7.30 -9.68 9.19
CA ALA A 61 6.18 -10.10 8.34
C ALA A 61 5.95 -9.14 7.17
N SER A 62 6.15 -7.85 7.41
CA SER A 62 5.98 -6.80 6.39
C SER A 62 7.04 -6.89 5.30
N VAL A 63 8.29 -7.12 5.67
CA VAL A 63 9.40 -7.35 4.73
C VAL A 63 9.16 -8.63 3.93
N ASN A 64 8.73 -9.72 4.57
CA ASN A 64 8.46 -10.98 3.88
C ASN A 64 7.33 -10.84 2.86
N ASN A 65 6.23 -10.17 3.23
CA ASN A 65 5.12 -9.92 2.31
C ASN A 65 5.54 -9.03 1.14
N TYR A 66 6.34 -7.99 1.41
CA TYR A 66 6.87 -7.10 0.40
C TYR A 66 7.75 -7.84 -0.62
N VAL A 67 8.73 -8.61 -0.15
CA VAL A 67 9.62 -9.42 -1.01
C VAL A 67 8.80 -10.43 -1.83
N THR A 68 7.84 -11.10 -1.19
CA THR A 68 6.94 -12.05 -1.86
C THR A 68 6.15 -11.39 -2.99
N ASN A 69 5.66 -10.17 -2.78
CA ASN A 69 4.92 -9.43 -3.80
C ASN A 69 5.79 -9.02 -4.98
N ILE A 70 7.04 -8.62 -4.73
CA ILE A 70 8.02 -8.33 -5.79
C ILE A 70 8.28 -9.60 -6.61
N ILE A 71 8.59 -10.73 -5.97
CA ILE A 71 8.85 -12.01 -6.67
C ILE A 71 7.65 -12.37 -7.55
N LYS A 72 6.44 -12.38 -6.99
CA LYS A 72 5.21 -12.69 -7.74
C LYS A 72 5.01 -11.76 -8.94
N GLN A 73 5.35 -10.48 -8.81
CA GLN A 73 5.21 -9.53 -9.91
C GLN A 73 6.23 -9.82 -11.02
N LEU A 74 7.50 -10.04 -10.65
CA LEU A 74 8.54 -10.40 -11.61
C LEU A 74 8.24 -11.72 -12.34
N GLU A 75 7.63 -12.70 -11.65
CA GLU A 75 7.17 -13.96 -12.26
C GLU A 75 6.02 -13.74 -13.25
N ARG A 76 5.01 -12.94 -12.88
CA ARG A 76 3.88 -12.60 -13.76
C ARG A 76 4.34 -11.87 -15.03
N GLU A 77 5.30 -10.97 -14.87
CA GLU A 77 5.91 -10.21 -15.97
C GLU A 77 6.94 -11.03 -16.75
N LYS A 78 7.22 -12.28 -16.32
CA LYS A 78 8.18 -13.21 -16.93
C LYS A 78 9.63 -12.69 -16.95
N LEU A 79 9.98 -11.81 -16.01
CA LEU A 79 11.35 -11.33 -15.80
C LEU A 79 12.19 -12.37 -15.06
N ILE A 80 11.55 -13.22 -14.26
CA ILE A 80 12.16 -14.39 -13.61
C ILE A 80 11.30 -15.63 -13.84
N LYS A 81 11.90 -16.82 -13.68
CA LYS A 81 11.17 -18.09 -13.69
C LYS A 81 10.36 -18.24 -12.40
N ALA A 82 9.15 -18.78 -12.52
CA ALA A 82 8.33 -19.14 -11.36
C ALA A 82 9.08 -20.11 -10.44
N LEU A 83 9.19 -19.73 -9.17
CA LEU A 83 9.68 -20.59 -8.10
C LEU A 83 8.46 -21.39 -7.60
N GLY A 84 8.41 -22.67 -8.00
CA GLY A 84 7.31 -23.59 -7.67
C GLY A 84 7.12 -23.82 -6.18
#